data_AF-A0A834EE32-F1
#
_entry.id   AF-A0A834EE32-F1
#
_cell.length_a   1.000
_cell.length_b   1.000
_cell.length_c   1.000
_cell.angle_alpha   90.00
_cell.angle_beta   90.00
_cell.angle_gamma   90.00
#
_symmetry.space_group_name_H-M   'P 1'
#
loop_
_entity.id
_entity.type
_entity.pdbx_description
1 polymer ?
#
loop_
_entity_poly.entity_id
_entity_poly.type
_entity_poly.pdbx_seq_one_letter_code
_entity_poly.pdbx_strand_id
1 'polypeptide(L)'
;MFCVKTASRTYEMSASDTRQRQEWTAAIQMAIRLQAEGKTSLHKDLKQKRREQREQRERRRVAKEEELLRLQQLQEEKERKLQELELLQEAQRQAERLLQEEEERRRSQHRELQLALEGQLREAEQARASMQAEMELKEEEAARQRQRIEELEEMQQRLQEALQLEVKARRDEEAVRLAQTRLLQEEEEKLKQLLQLKEEQERYIERAQQEKQELQQEMAQQSRSLQQAQQQLEEVRQNRQRADEDVEAAQQKLRQASTNVKHWNVQMNRLMHPIEPGGERGVDPGTIPE
;
A
#
# COMPACT_ATOMS: atom_id res chain seq x y z
N MET A 1 165.40 -58.06 32.15
CA MET A 1 165.49 -56.68 31.61
C MET A 1 165.43 -56.76 30.09
N PHE A 2 164.69 -55.87 29.43
CA PHE A 2 164.54 -55.77 27.96
C PHE A 2 164.33 -54.31 27.54
N CYS A 3 164.72 -53.94 26.32
CA CYS A 3 164.66 -52.55 25.85
C CYS A 3 163.67 -52.41 24.69
N VAL A 4 162.79 -51.41 24.75
CA VAL A 4 161.89 -51.05 23.66
C VAL A 4 162.43 -49.77 23.02
N LYS A 5 162.81 -49.86 21.75
CA LYS A 5 163.33 -48.73 20.96
C LYS A 5 162.17 -48.06 20.23
N THR A 6 161.98 -46.76 20.42
CA THR A 6 161.12 -45.93 19.57
C THR A 6 162.00 -45.01 18.70
N ALA A 7 161.39 -44.30 17.75
CA ALA A 7 162.11 -43.41 16.83
C ALA A 7 162.87 -42.25 17.54
N SER A 8 162.52 -41.93 18.78
CA SER A 8 163.09 -40.78 19.53
C SER A 8 163.71 -41.14 20.89
N ARG A 9 163.43 -42.33 21.45
CA ARG A 9 163.97 -42.72 22.77
C ARG A 9 164.01 -44.24 22.94
N THR A 10 164.98 -44.73 23.71
CA THR A 10 165.01 -46.13 24.14
C THR A 10 164.52 -46.22 25.58
N TYR A 11 163.51 -47.04 25.84
CA TYR A 11 162.97 -47.27 27.17
C TYR A 11 163.45 -48.63 27.69
N GLU A 12 164.12 -48.62 28.84
CA GLU A 12 164.51 -49.83 29.55
C GLU A 12 163.36 -50.30 30.44
N MET A 13 162.98 -51.58 30.30
CA MET A 13 161.90 -52.18 31.08
C MET A 13 162.42 -53.42 31.81
N SER A 14 162.18 -53.47 33.12
CA SER A 14 162.39 -54.66 33.94
C SER A 14 161.10 -55.47 33.99
N ALA A 15 161.23 -56.80 33.87
CA ALA A 15 160.13 -57.74 34.07
C ALA A 15 160.54 -58.68 35.20
N SER A 16 159.59 -58.93 36.10
CA SER A 16 159.78 -59.65 37.37
C SER A 16 160.17 -61.12 37.16
N ASP A 17 159.76 -61.70 36.03
CA ASP A 17 160.06 -63.07 35.64
C ASP A 17 160.35 -63.15 34.12
N THR A 18 161.18 -64.12 33.73
CA THR A 18 161.49 -64.47 32.35
C THR A 18 160.25 -64.75 31.49
N ARG A 19 159.21 -65.37 32.06
CA ARG A 19 157.94 -65.59 31.37
C ARG A 19 157.23 -64.27 31.06
N GLN A 20 157.10 -63.39 32.06
CA GLN A 20 156.50 -62.06 31.87
C GLN A 20 157.27 -61.24 30.84
N ARG A 21 158.61 -61.31 30.83
CA ARG A 21 159.42 -60.64 29.79
C ARG A 21 159.04 -61.11 28.38
N GLN A 22 158.89 -62.42 28.18
CA GLN A 22 158.51 -62.97 26.88
C GLN A 22 157.08 -62.54 26.50
N GLU A 23 156.13 -62.57 27.45
CA GLU A 23 154.76 -62.12 27.23
C GLU A 23 154.69 -60.63 26.84
N TRP A 24 155.43 -59.76 27.53
CA TRP A 24 155.54 -58.34 27.18
C TRP A 24 156.19 -58.11 25.82
N THR A 25 157.28 -58.83 25.52
CA THR A 25 157.96 -58.72 24.23
C THR A 25 157.04 -59.17 23.09
N ALA A 26 156.33 -60.29 23.26
CA ALA A 26 155.36 -60.79 22.28
C ALA A 26 154.16 -59.84 22.11
N ALA A 27 153.64 -59.27 23.20
CA ALA A 27 152.54 -58.32 23.14
C ALA A 27 152.93 -57.01 22.43
N ILE A 28 154.13 -56.48 22.70
CA ILE A 28 154.65 -55.28 22.04
C ILE A 28 154.91 -55.56 20.55
N GLN A 29 155.55 -56.68 20.21
CA GLN A 29 155.74 -57.10 18.82
C GLN A 29 154.41 -57.28 18.08
N MET A 30 153.40 -57.88 18.73
CA MET A 30 152.05 -58.03 18.18
C MET A 30 151.36 -56.68 17.98
N ALA A 31 151.49 -55.74 18.92
CA ALA A 31 150.94 -54.39 18.78
C ALA A 31 151.58 -53.64 17.60
N ILE A 32 152.90 -53.73 17.43
CA ILE A 32 153.61 -53.16 16.28
C ILE A 32 153.13 -53.81 14.97
N ARG A 33 152.96 -55.14 14.94
CA ARG A 33 152.46 -55.87 13.77
C ARG A 33 151.03 -55.46 13.40
N LEU A 34 150.12 -55.41 14.37
CA LEU A 34 148.73 -55.00 14.15
C LEU A 34 148.66 -53.57 13.62
N GLN A 35 149.50 -52.66 14.14
CA GLN A 35 149.57 -51.28 13.66
C GLN A 35 150.15 -51.17 12.24
N ALA A 36 151.17 -51.96 11.89
CA ALA A 36 151.71 -52.01 10.53
C ALA A 36 150.71 -52.58 9.51
N GLU A 37 149.88 -53.54 9.92
CA GLU A 37 148.81 -54.13 9.09
C GLU A 37 147.51 -53.29 9.08
N GLY A 38 147.45 -52.17 9.81
CA GLY A 38 146.25 -51.35 9.95
C GLY A 38 145.08 -52.03 10.68
N LYS A 39 145.33 -53.17 11.35
CA LYS A 39 144.33 -53.98 12.05
C LYS A 39 144.21 -53.56 13.50
N THR A 40 142.99 -53.54 14.01
CA THR A 40 142.70 -53.32 15.42
C THR A 40 142.86 -54.62 16.21
N SER A 41 143.13 -54.51 17.51
CA SER A 41 143.21 -55.71 18.36
C SER A 41 141.84 -56.36 18.47
N LEU A 42 141.81 -57.69 18.59
CA LEU A 42 140.58 -58.47 18.82
C LEU A 42 139.75 -57.89 19.98
N HIS A 43 140.39 -57.39 21.03
CA HIS A 43 139.72 -56.74 22.16
C HIS A 43 139.00 -55.44 21.78
N LYS A 44 139.59 -54.63 20.89
CA LYS A 44 138.98 -53.39 20.37
C LYS A 44 137.77 -53.72 19.49
N ASP A 45 137.85 -54.74 18.65
CA ASP A 45 136.74 -55.20 17.81
C ASP A 45 135.60 -55.76 18.66
N LEU A 46 135.91 -56.55 19.69
CA LEU A 46 134.91 -57.04 20.66
C LEU A 46 134.29 -55.91 21.48
N LYS A 47 135.01 -54.84 21.78
CA LYS A 47 134.47 -53.64 22.44
C LYS A 47 133.52 -52.88 21.51
N GLN A 48 133.89 -52.74 20.24
CA GLN A 48 133.07 -52.10 19.22
C GLN A 48 131.79 -52.89 18.93
N LYS A 49 131.90 -54.21 18.77
CA LYS A 49 130.75 -55.10 18.60
C LYS A 49 129.77 -55.03 19.79
N ARG A 50 130.29 -54.92 21.03
CA ARG A 50 129.46 -54.69 22.24
C ARG A 50 128.82 -53.31 22.28
N ARG A 51 129.44 -52.29 21.67
CA ARG A 51 128.85 -50.94 21.54
C ARG A 51 127.74 -50.94 20.49
N GLU A 52 128.00 -51.47 19.31
CA GLU A 52 127.02 -51.60 18.23
C GLU A 52 125.82 -52.45 18.66
N GLN A 53 126.02 -53.54 19.41
CA GLN A 53 124.91 -54.30 19.99
C GLN A 53 124.08 -53.50 21.00
N ARG A 54 124.71 -52.63 21.81
CA ARG A 54 123.97 -51.74 22.72
C ARG A 54 123.19 -50.69 21.96
N GLU A 55 123.82 -50.03 20.99
CA GLU A 55 123.16 -49.05 20.12
C GLU A 55 122.03 -49.69 19.30
N GLN A 56 122.19 -50.93 18.81
CA GLN A 56 121.13 -51.64 18.10
C GLN A 56 119.98 -52.05 19.03
N ARG A 57 120.27 -52.45 20.26
CA ARG A 57 119.24 -52.71 21.29
C ARG A 57 118.49 -51.44 21.66
N GLU A 58 119.20 -50.34 21.82
CA GLU A 58 118.63 -49.03 22.12
C GLU A 58 117.76 -48.52 20.95
N ARG A 59 118.26 -48.57 19.72
CA ARG A 59 117.47 -48.24 18.51
C ARG A 59 116.22 -49.10 18.40
N ARG A 60 116.30 -50.40 18.69
CA ARG A 60 115.12 -51.29 18.72
C ARG A 60 114.18 -50.94 19.87
N ARG A 61 114.67 -50.43 20.99
CA ARG A 61 113.84 -49.99 22.11
C ARG A 61 113.10 -48.70 21.75
N VAL A 62 113.82 -47.70 21.24
CA VAL A 62 113.26 -46.42 20.78
C VAL A 62 112.25 -46.65 19.66
N ALA A 63 112.56 -47.45 18.63
CA ALA A 63 111.61 -47.74 17.56
C ALA A 63 110.33 -48.43 18.07
N LYS A 64 110.45 -49.32 19.07
CA LYS A 64 109.27 -49.93 19.70
C LYS A 64 108.47 -48.92 20.53
N GLU A 65 109.15 -48.03 21.26
CA GLU A 65 108.51 -46.96 22.02
C GLU A 65 107.77 -45.97 21.08
N GLU A 66 108.38 -45.59 19.97
CA GLU A 66 107.77 -44.74 18.92
C GLU A 66 106.54 -45.41 18.28
N GLU A 67 106.62 -46.71 17.93
CA GLU A 67 105.49 -47.46 17.40
C GLU A 67 104.34 -47.59 18.42
N LEU A 68 104.66 -47.81 19.70
CA LEU A 68 103.64 -47.83 20.76
C LEU A 68 102.96 -46.47 20.93
N LEU A 69 103.73 -45.38 20.91
CA LEU A 69 103.17 -44.03 20.97
C LEU A 69 102.27 -43.74 19.77
N ARG A 70 102.68 -44.16 18.57
CA ARG A 70 101.88 -44.01 17.35
C ARG A 70 100.57 -44.81 17.43
N LEU A 71 100.62 -46.03 17.94
CA LEU A 71 99.42 -46.84 18.17
C LEU A 71 98.49 -46.19 19.19
N GLN A 72 99.03 -45.64 20.28
CA GLN A 72 98.24 -44.92 21.28
C GLN A 72 97.54 -43.70 20.68
N GLN A 73 98.25 -42.88 19.90
CA GLN A 73 97.67 -41.72 19.21
C GLN A 73 96.54 -42.13 18.26
N LEU A 74 96.74 -43.21 17.47
CA LEU A 74 95.70 -43.73 16.58
C LEU A 74 94.49 -44.27 17.36
N GLN A 75 94.70 -44.87 18.53
CA GLN A 75 93.62 -45.32 19.42
C GLN A 75 92.83 -44.12 19.96
N GLU A 76 93.51 -43.09 20.46
CA GLU A 76 92.87 -41.86 20.95
C GLU A 76 92.10 -41.13 19.84
N GLU A 77 92.66 -41.01 18.63
CA GLU A 77 91.96 -40.43 17.49
C GLU A 77 90.73 -41.25 17.09
N LYS A 78 90.83 -42.57 17.14
CA LYS A 78 89.69 -43.46 16.88
C LYS A 78 88.60 -43.28 17.93
N GLU A 79 88.96 -43.20 19.21
CA GLU A 79 88.01 -42.97 20.31
C GLU A 79 87.33 -41.60 20.18
N ARG A 80 88.09 -40.53 19.86
CA ARG A 80 87.53 -39.21 19.59
C ARG A 80 86.54 -39.23 18.43
N LYS A 81 86.90 -39.88 17.31
CA LYS A 81 86.00 -40.02 16.15
C LYS A 81 84.75 -40.81 16.49
N LEU A 82 84.84 -41.85 17.32
CA LEU A 82 83.68 -42.61 17.78
C LEU A 82 82.77 -41.74 18.65
N GLN A 83 83.32 -40.97 19.58
CA GLN A 83 82.55 -40.03 20.40
C GLN A 83 81.87 -38.95 19.55
N GLU A 84 82.57 -38.38 18.57
CA GLU A 84 82.00 -37.43 17.63
C GLU A 84 80.85 -38.04 16.81
N LEU A 85 81.02 -39.28 16.34
CA LEU A 85 79.96 -40.01 15.63
C LEU A 85 78.75 -40.30 16.53
N GLU A 86 78.95 -40.67 17.79
CA GLU A 86 77.88 -40.86 18.75
C GLU A 86 77.11 -39.56 19.00
N LEU A 87 77.81 -38.44 19.20
CA LEU A 87 77.17 -37.13 19.36
C LEU A 87 76.38 -36.71 18.11
N LEU A 88 76.91 -36.97 16.91
CA LEU A 88 76.19 -36.70 15.66
C LEU A 88 74.95 -37.57 15.51
N GLN A 89 75.03 -38.86 15.86
CA GLN A 89 73.88 -39.76 15.83
C GLN A 89 72.81 -39.34 16.85
N GLU A 90 73.21 -38.93 18.04
CA GLU A 90 72.29 -38.41 19.05
C GLU A 90 71.63 -37.11 18.61
N ALA A 91 72.40 -36.18 18.05
CA ALA A 91 71.88 -34.93 17.49
C ALA A 91 70.89 -35.20 16.34
N GLN A 92 71.19 -36.16 15.45
CA GLN A 92 70.28 -36.55 14.38
C GLN A 92 68.97 -37.12 14.93
N ARG A 93 69.03 -38.04 15.90
CA ARG A 93 67.83 -38.60 16.54
C ARG A 93 67.00 -37.52 17.24
N GLN A 94 67.64 -36.55 17.87
CA GLN A 94 66.96 -35.41 18.49
C GLN A 94 66.28 -34.53 17.43
N ALA A 95 66.96 -34.23 16.32
CA ALA A 95 66.39 -33.45 15.21
C ALA A 95 65.18 -34.16 14.59
N GLU A 96 65.25 -35.48 14.37
CA GLU A 96 64.14 -36.28 13.85
C GLU A 96 62.93 -36.25 14.79
N ARG A 97 63.14 -36.35 16.11
CA ARG A 97 62.06 -36.24 17.11
C ARG A 97 61.40 -34.86 17.07
N LEU A 98 62.19 -33.79 17.04
CA LEU A 98 61.66 -32.42 16.99
C LEU A 98 60.85 -32.18 15.71
N LEU A 99 61.30 -32.71 14.56
CA LEU A 99 60.55 -32.63 13.31
C LEU A 99 59.22 -33.39 13.39
N GLN A 100 59.23 -34.59 13.96
CA GLN A 100 58.01 -35.38 14.17
C GLN A 100 57.02 -34.64 15.08
N GLU A 101 57.49 -34.08 16.20
CA GLU A 101 56.67 -33.28 17.11
C GLU A 101 56.10 -32.02 16.44
N GLU A 102 56.90 -31.30 15.62
CA GLU A 102 56.41 -30.17 14.84
C GLU A 102 55.35 -30.60 13.81
N GLU A 103 55.57 -31.69 13.10
CA GLU A 103 54.59 -32.21 12.14
C GLU A 103 53.28 -32.58 12.82
N GLU A 104 53.34 -33.28 13.95
CA GLU A 104 52.16 -33.64 14.73
C GLU A 104 51.41 -32.40 15.22
N ARG A 105 52.13 -31.38 15.71
CA ARG A 105 51.55 -30.08 16.08
C ARG A 105 50.91 -29.37 14.91
N ARG A 106 51.55 -29.34 13.73
CA ARG A 106 50.95 -28.75 12.52
C ARG A 106 49.69 -29.51 12.10
N ARG A 107 49.71 -30.84 12.18
CA ARG A 107 48.55 -31.70 11.89
C ARG A 107 47.43 -31.52 12.91
N SER A 108 47.74 -31.36 14.20
CA SER A 108 46.71 -31.10 15.23
C SER A 108 46.09 -29.72 15.03
N GLN A 109 46.91 -28.68 14.83
CA GLN A 109 46.45 -27.32 14.55
C GLN A 109 45.57 -27.26 13.30
N HIS A 110 45.96 -27.95 12.22
CA HIS A 110 45.14 -27.98 11.01
C HIS A 110 43.80 -28.69 11.24
N ARG A 111 43.80 -29.80 11.99
CA ARG A 111 42.56 -30.51 12.36
C ARG A 111 41.66 -29.65 13.24
N GLU A 112 42.21 -28.97 14.24
CA GLU A 112 41.46 -28.05 15.11
C GLU A 112 40.85 -26.90 14.30
N LEU A 113 41.62 -26.31 13.39
CA LEU A 113 41.13 -25.26 12.50
C LEU A 113 40.01 -25.78 11.58
N GLN A 114 40.17 -26.96 11.00
CA GLN A 114 39.14 -27.59 10.17
C GLN A 114 37.84 -27.81 10.97
N LEU A 115 37.93 -28.38 12.17
CA LEU A 115 36.78 -28.60 13.03
C LEU A 115 36.09 -27.29 13.43
N ALA A 116 36.87 -26.24 13.72
CA ALA A 116 36.33 -24.92 14.03
C ALA A 116 35.59 -24.31 12.84
N LEU A 117 36.15 -24.41 11.63
CA LEU A 117 35.53 -23.92 10.40
C LEU A 117 34.26 -24.71 10.06
N GLU A 118 34.27 -26.04 10.22
CA GLU A 118 33.07 -26.87 10.06
C GLU A 118 31.97 -26.49 11.06
N GLY A 119 32.34 -26.19 12.31
CA GLY A 119 31.43 -25.69 13.33
C GLY A 119 30.77 -24.38 12.92
N GLN A 120 31.58 -23.39 12.52
CA GLN A 120 31.10 -22.10 12.04
C GLN A 120 30.21 -22.22 10.80
N LEU A 121 30.55 -23.12 9.88
CA LEU A 121 29.73 -23.37 8.69
C LEU A 121 28.36 -23.93 9.09
N ARG A 122 28.32 -24.93 9.98
CA ARG A 122 27.06 -25.52 10.48
C ARG A 122 26.22 -24.49 11.22
N GLU A 123 26.84 -23.66 12.07
CA GLU A 123 26.14 -22.57 12.78
C GLU A 123 25.56 -21.55 11.81
N ALA A 124 26.32 -21.16 10.77
CA ALA A 124 25.85 -20.25 9.74
C ALA A 124 24.72 -20.86 8.90
N GLU A 125 24.79 -22.15 8.55
CA GLU A 125 23.74 -22.88 7.85
C GLU A 125 22.47 -22.98 8.70
N GLN A 126 22.58 -23.30 9.99
CA GLN A 126 21.46 -23.32 10.91
C GLN A 126 20.82 -21.93 11.10
N ALA A 127 21.64 -20.89 11.23
CA ALA A 127 21.15 -19.51 11.32
C ALA A 127 20.41 -19.09 10.04
N ARG A 128 20.92 -19.47 8.86
CA ARG A 128 20.24 -19.23 7.58
C ARG A 128 18.92 -19.98 7.49
N ALA A 129 18.89 -21.26 7.86
CA ALA A 129 17.68 -22.08 7.85
C ALA A 129 16.62 -21.53 8.82
N SER A 130 17.03 -21.13 10.03
CA SER A 130 16.14 -20.49 11.00
C SER A 130 15.59 -19.17 10.50
N MET A 131 16.44 -18.34 9.87
CA MET A 131 16.02 -17.07 9.29
C MET A 131 15.05 -17.28 8.12
N GLN A 132 15.30 -18.27 7.25
CA GLN A 132 14.39 -18.63 6.16
C GLN A 132 13.02 -19.06 6.68
N ALA A 133 12.97 -19.93 7.69
CA ALA A 133 11.71 -20.33 8.31
C ALA A 133 10.96 -19.14 8.93
N GLU A 134 11.66 -18.22 9.61
CA GLU A 134 11.04 -17.01 10.15
C GLU A 134 10.52 -16.08 9.05
N MET A 135 11.26 -15.95 7.95
CA MET A 135 10.84 -15.16 6.78
C MET A 135 9.60 -15.76 6.12
N GLU A 136 9.52 -17.07 5.94
CA GLU A 136 8.34 -17.77 5.40
C GLU A 136 7.10 -17.50 6.27
N LEU A 137 7.23 -17.62 7.60
CA LEU A 137 6.12 -17.30 8.53
C LEU A 137 5.67 -15.83 8.41
N LYS A 138 6.63 -14.90 8.34
CA LYS A 138 6.33 -13.47 8.16
C LYS A 138 5.68 -13.19 6.80
N GLU A 139 6.07 -13.89 5.75
CA GLU A 139 5.47 -13.78 4.41
C GLU A 139 4.03 -14.29 4.40
N GLU A 140 3.74 -15.40 5.08
CA GLU A 140 2.37 -15.91 5.26
C GLU A 140 1.50 -14.92 6.05
N GLU A 141 2.02 -14.37 7.15
CA GLU A 141 1.30 -13.36 7.95
C GLU A 141 1.04 -12.10 7.11
N ALA A 142 2.03 -11.62 6.37
CA ALA A 142 1.87 -10.47 5.48
C ALA A 142 0.87 -10.77 4.35
N ALA A 143 0.82 -12.01 3.83
CA ALA A 143 -0.17 -12.41 2.84
C ALA A 143 -1.60 -12.39 3.43
N ARG A 144 -1.80 -12.89 4.65
CA ARG A 144 -3.08 -12.81 5.36
C ARG A 144 -3.49 -11.37 5.63
N GLN A 145 -2.55 -10.51 6.01
CA GLN A 145 -2.80 -9.08 6.21
C GLN A 145 -3.19 -8.39 4.90
N ARG A 146 -2.52 -8.70 3.78
CA ARG A 146 -2.89 -8.19 2.45
C ARG A 146 -4.30 -8.59 2.05
N GLN A 147 -4.66 -9.86 2.21
CA GLN A 147 -6.03 -10.34 1.96
C GLN A 147 -7.04 -9.60 2.83
N ARG A 148 -6.73 -9.39 4.10
CA ARG A 148 -7.61 -8.63 5.01
C ARG A 148 -7.79 -7.18 4.57
N ILE A 149 -6.74 -6.53 4.08
CA ILE A 149 -6.81 -5.18 3.55
C ILE A 149 -7.69 -5.16 2.30
N GLU A 150 -7.49 -6.08 1.36
CA GLU A 150 -8.32 -6.21 0.15
C GLU A 150 -9.81 -6.41 0.49
N GLU A 151 -10.15 -7.30 1.43
CA GLU A 151 -11.53 -7.49 1.91
C GLU A 151 -12.15 -6.21 2.49
N LEU A 152 -11.37 -5.44 3.25
CA LEU A 152 -11.82 -4.18 3.85
C LEU A 152 -12.00 -3.09 2.79
N GLU A 153 -11.13 -3.04 1.79
CA GLU A 153 -11.25 -2.13 0.65
C GLU A 153 -12.48 -2.47 -0.20
N GLU A 154 -12.74 -3.74 -0.48
CA GLU A 154 -13.97 -4.17 -1.17
C GLU A 154 -15.23 -3.80 -0.38
N MET A 155 -15.22 -4.04 0.94
CA MET A 155 -16.33 -3.65 1.80
C MET A 155 -16.54 -2.14 1.78
N GLN A 156 -15.46 -1.36 1.84
CA GLN A 156 -15.51 0.09 1.77
C GLN A 156 -16.11 0.57 0.45
N GLN A 157 -15.70 -0.01 -0.68
CA GLN A 157 -16.26 0.31 -2.00
C GLN A 157 -17.77 0.02 -2.05
N ARG A 158 -18.19 -1.17 -1.60
CA ARG A 158 -19.62 -1.54 -1.56
C ARG A 158 -20.44 -0.60 -0.66
N LEU A 159 -19.89 -0.19 0.49
CA LEU A 159 -20.54 0.78 1.37
C LEU A 159 -20.63 2.17 0.74
N GLN A 160 -19.60 2.61 0.02
CA GLN A 160 -19.62 3.88 -0.72
C GLN A 160 -20.67 3.86 -1.84
N GLU A 161 -20.76 2.77 -2.61
CA GLU A 161 -21.80 2.58 -3.63
C GLU A 161 -23.21 2.60 -3.03
N ALA A 162 -23.42 1.86 -1.94
CA ALA A 162 -24.70 1.85 -1.23
C ALA A 162 -25.10 3.24 -0.72
N LEU A 163 -24.14 4.01 -0.19
CA LEU A 163 -24.38 5.38 0.25
C LEU A 163 -24.73 6.31 -0.92
N GLN A 164 -24.06 6.18 -2.06
CA GLN A 164 -24.37 6.97 -3.25
C GLN A 164 -25.77 6.67 -3.78
N LEU A 165 -26.19 5.39 -3.75
CA LEU A 165 -27.54 4.98 -4.12
C LEU A 165 -28.58 5.55 -3.15
N GLU A 166 -28.34 5.52 -1.84
CA GLU A 166 -29.24 6.12 -0.84
C GLU A 166 -29.38 7.64 -1.04
N VAL A 167 -28.26 8.34 -1.27
CA VAL A 167 -28.29 9.78 -1.55
C VAL A 167 -29.09 10.09 -2.82
N LYS A 168 -28.94 9.27 -3.86
CA LYS A 168 -29.72 9.42 -5.09
C LYS A 168 -31.21 9.16 -4.85
N ALA A 169 -31.56 8.08 -4.16
CA ALA A 169 -32.93 7.74 -3.82
C ALA A 169 -33.60 8.86 -3.01
N ARG A 170 -32.91 9.43 -2.02
CA ARG A 170 -33.37 10.58 -1.24
C ARG A 170 -33.67 11.81 -2.11
N ARG A 171 -32.77 12.14 -3.04
CA ARG A 171 -32.97 13.25 -3.97
C ARG A 171 -34.15 13.02 -4.91
N ASP A 172 -34.31 11.79 -5.40
CA ASP A 172 -35.42 11.41 -6.26
C ASP A 172 -36.76 11.48 -5.49
N GLU A 173 -36.80 11.01 -4.24
CA GLU A 173 -37.95 11.16 -3.34
C GLU A 173 -38.30 12.63 -3.06
N GLU A 174 -37.29 13.47 -2.77
CA GLU A 174 -37.48 14.91 -2.57
C GLU A 174 -38.03 15.59 -3.83
N ALA A 175 -37.54 15.21 -5.02
CA ALA A 175 -38.04 15.72 -6.29
C ALA A 175 -39.51 15.34 -6.50
N VAL A 176 -39.90 14.09 -6.19
CA VAL A 176 -41.29 13.63 -6.27
C VAL A 176 -42.17 14.39 -5.27
N ARG A 177 -41.72 14.58 -4.02
CA ARG A 177 -42.46 15.36 -3.02
C ARG A 177 -42.68 16.80 -3.47
N LEU A 178 -41.64 17.46 -4.01
CA LEU A 178 -41.77 18.83 -4.53
C LEU A 178 -42.74 18.89 -5.71
N ALA A 179 -42.69 17.92 -6.64
CA ALA A 179 -43.64 17.84 -7.74
C ALA A 179 -45.08 17.64 -7.25
N GLN A 180 -45.29 16.78 -6.24
CA GLN A 180 -46.60 16.57 -5.62
C GLN A 180 -47.13 17.85 -4.97
N THR A 181 -46.30 18.58 -4.21
CA THR A 181 -46.72 19.85 -3.59
C THR A 181 -47.11 20.89 -4.64
N ARG A 182 -46.38 20.98 -5.75
CA ARG A 182 -46.73 21.89 -6.87
C ARG A 182 -48.07 21.52 -7.49
N LEU A 183 -48.30 20.24 -7.76
CA LEU A 183 -49.57 19.77 -8.30
C LEU A 183 -50.73 20.08 -7.35
N LEU A 184 -50.57 19.88 -6.05
CA LEU A 184 -51.60 20.23 -5.07
C LEU A 184 -51.90 21.74 -5.07
N GLN A 185 -50.89 22.60 -5.19
CA GLN A 185 -51.08 24.03 -5.32
C GLN A 185 -51.87 24.40 -6.59
N GLU A 186 -51.53 23.79 -7.74
CA GLU A 186 -52.27 23.99 -8.99
C GLU A 186 -53.73 23.53 -8.86
N GLU A 187 -53.99 22.39 -8.21
CA GLU A 187 -55.36 21.92 -7.97
C GLU A 187 -56.13 22.83 -7.00
N GLU A 188 -55.48 23.34 -5.94
CA GLU A 188 -56.08 24.33 -5.04
C GLU A 188 -56.45 25.64 -5.78
N GLU A 189 -55.59 26.11 -6.68
CA GLU A 189 -55.87 27.30 -7.50
C GLU A 189 -57.04 27.06 -8.46
N LYS A 190 -57.09 25.90 -9.13
CA LYS A 190 -58.23 25.52 -9.98
C LYS A 190 -59.53 25.44 -9.18
N LEU A 191 -59.50 24.87 -7.97
CA LEU A 191 -60.67 24.80 -7.08
C LEU A 191 -61.16 26.21 -6.69
N LYS A 192 -60.26 27.13 -6.36
CA LYS A 192 -60.61 28.53 -6.08
C LYS A 192 -61.28 29.20 -7.28
N GLN A 193 -60.74 29.00 -8.49
CA GLN A 193 -61.34 29.52 -9.72
C GLN A 193 -62.74 28.94 -9.98
N LEU A 194 -62.92 27.63 -9.78
CA LEU A 194 -64.22 26.98 -9.94
C LEU A 194 -65.25 27.47 -8.91
N LEU A 195 -64.84 27.70 -7.66
CA LEU A 195 -65.69 28.27 -6.62
C LEU A 195 -66.13 29.70 -6.98
N GLN A 196 -65.21 30.55 -7.45
CA GLN A 196 -65.54 31.89 -7.91
C GLN A 196 -66.56 31.88 -9.05
N LEU A 197 -66.35 31.01 -10.05
CA LEU A 197 -67.30 30.85 -11.15
C LEU A 197 -68.67 30.34 -10.67
N LYS A 198 -68.69 29.45 -9.67
CA LYS A 198 -69.95 28.97 -9.07
C LYS A 198 -70.70 30.09 -8.36
N GLU A 199 -70.02 30.90 -7.55
CA GLU A 199 -70.62 32.07 -6.90
C GLU A 199 -71.16 33.08 -7.93
N GLU A 200 -70.43 33.32 -9.02
CA GLU A 200 -70.90 34.17 -10.11
C GLU A 200 -72.16 33.59 -10.77
N GLN A 201 -72.17 32.29 -11.08
CA GLN A 201 -73.34 31.58 -11.62
C GLN A 201 -74.56 31.68 -10.69
N GLU A 202 -74.37 31.49 -9.38
CA GLU A 202 -75.44 31.62 -8.38
C GLU A 202 -76.02 33.04 -8.38
N ARG A 203 -75.17 34.08 -8.38
CA ARG A 203 -75.61 35.47 -8.49
C ARG A 203 -76.38 35.75 -9.78
N TYR A 204 -75.96 35.17 -10.92
CA TYR A 204 -76.70 35.28 -12.17
C TYR A 204 -78.07 34.61 -12.09
N ILE A 205 -78.17 33.44 -11.46
CA ILE A 205 -79.44 32.74 -11.27
C ILE A 205 -80.36 33.55 -10.35
N GLU A 206 -79.86 34.09 -9.25
CA GLU A 206 -80.64 34.94 -8.33
C GLU A 206 -81.19 36.17 -9.04
N ARG A 207 -80.36 36.88 -9.82
CA ARG A 207 -80.82 38.03 -10.63
C ARG A 207 -81.89 37.62 -11.64
N ALA A 208 -81.68 36.53 -12.38
CA ALA A 208 -82.67 36.04 -13.33
C ALA A 208 -83.99 35.62 -12.65
N GLN A 209 -83.93 35.08 -11.43
CA GLN A 209 -85.12 34.79 -10.62
C GLN A 209 -85.85 36.06 -10.17
N GLN A 210 -85.12 37.09 -9.75
CA GLN A 210 -85.68 38.41 -9.39
C GLN A 210 -86.36 39.06 -10.59
N GLU A 211 -85.67 39.16 -11.74
CA GLU A 211 -86.23 39.69 -12.98
C GLU A 211 -87.48 38.91 -13.41
N LYS A 212 -87.46 37.58 -13.29
CA LYS A 212 -88.65 36.75 -13.56
C LYS A 212 -89.82 37.08 -12.62
N GLN A 213 -89.56 37.30 -11.32
CA GLN A 213 -90.61 37.68 -10.36
C GLN A 213 -91.18 39.07 -10.68
N GLU A 214 -90.32 40.03 -11.03
CA GLU A 214 -90.73 41.38 -11.45
C GLU A 214 -91.62 41.31 -12.71
N LEU A 215 -91.19 40.60 -13.75
CA LEU A 215 -91.98 40.38 -14.96
C LEU A 215 -93.32 39.67 -14.65
N GLN A 216 -93.34 38.71 -13.73
CA GLN A 216 -94.59 38.06 -13.30
C GLN A 216 -95.53 39.05 -12.60
N GLN A 217 -95.00 39.94 -11.76
CA GLN A 217 -95.79 40.99 -11.10
C GLN A 217 -96.32 41.99 -12.12
N GLU A 218 -95.49 42.44 -13.06
CA GLU A 218 -95.89 43.33 -14.16
C GLU A 218 -96.98 42.69 -15.00
N MET A 219 -96.81 41.43 -15.41
CA MET A 219 -97.82 40.68 -16.16
C MET A 219 -99.12 40.53 -15.37
N ALA A 220 -99.06 40.30 -14.06
CA ALA A 220 -100.25 40.23 -13.21
C ALA A 220 -100.95 41.60 -13.09
N GLN A 221 -100.18 42.69 -12.98
CA GLN A 221 -100.71 44.06 -12.97
C GLN A 221 -101.36 44.41 -14.31
N GLN A 222 -100.68 44.12 -15.43
CA GLN A 222 -101.20 44.29 -16.78
C GLN A 222 -102.46 43.45 -17.01
N SER A 223 -102.49 42.20 -16.52
CA SER A 223 -103.69 41.36 -16.60
C SER A 223 -104.85 41.94 -15.80
N ARG A 224 -104.60 42.52 -14.62
CA ARG A 224 -105.62 43.19 -13.80
C ARG A 224 -106.14 44.46 -14.47
N SER A 225 -105.25 45.29 -15.00
CA SER A 225 -105.67 46.52 -15.71
C SER A 225 -106.44 46.18 -16.99
N LEU A 226 -106.03 45.14 -17.71
CA LEU A 226 -106.76 44.63 -18.87
C LEU A 226 -108.14 44.09 -18.48
N GLN A 227 -108.26 43.34 -17.37
CA GLN A 227 -109.56 42.90 -16.85
C GLN A 227 -110.46 44.07 -16.47
N GLN A 228 -109.92 45.10 -15.80
CA GLN A 228 -110.69 46.31 -15.46
C GLN A 228 -111.15 47.06 -16.72
N ALA A 229 -110.28 47.21 -17.72
CA ALA A 229 -110.64 47.82 -18.99
C ALA A 229 -111.71 47.01 -19.73
N GLN A 230 -111.65 45.67 -19.68
CA GLN A 230 -112.70 44.79 -20.22
C GLN A 230 -114.04 44.97 -19.50
N GLN A 231 -114.03 45.05 -18.16
CA GLN A 231 -115.23 45.32 -17.36
C GLN A 231 -115.84 46.68 -17.71
N GLN A 232 -115.02 47.73 -17.80
CA GLN A 232 -115.47 49.05 -18.23
C GLN A 232 -116.06 49.04 -19.65
N LEU A 233 -115.43 48.31 -20.58
CA LEU A 233 -115.96 48.11 -21.93
C LEU A 233 -117.32 47.42 -21.92
N GLU A 234 -117.50 46.42 -21.07
CA GLU A 234 -118.77 45.71 -20.93
C GLU A 234 -119.84 46.59 -20.27
N GLU A 235 -119.49 47.39 -19.26
CA GLU A 235 -120.37 48.40 -18.67
C GLU A 235 -120.80 49.44 -19.71
N VAL A 236 -119.86 49.94 -20.53
CA VAL A 236 -120.17 50.88 -21.62
C VAL A 236 -121.07 50.21 -22.66
N ARG A 237 -120.84 48.93 -23.01
CA ARG A 237 -121.72 48.18 -23.91
C ARG A 237 -123.13 48.02 -23.34
N GLN A 238 -123.26 47.66 -22.07
CA GLN A 238 -124.55 47.54 -21.39
C GLN A 238 -125.25 48.90 -21.30
N ASN A 239 -124.54 49.97 -20.95
CA ASN A 239 -125.08 51.33 -20.94
C ASN A 239 -125.51 51.77 -22.34
N ARG A 240 -124.73 51.43 -23.37
CA ARG A 240 -125.11 51.68 -24.76
C ARG A 240 -126.34 50.88 -25.16
N GLN A 241 -126.43 49.60 -24.80
CA GLN A 241 -127.63 48.78 -25.03
C GLN A 241 -128.86 49.38 -24.36
N ARG A 242 -128.75 49.78 -23.09
CA ARG A 242 -129.82 50.48 -22.38
C ARG A 242 -130.20 51.80 -23.06
N ALA A 243 -129.22 52.57 -23.50
CA ALA A 243 -129.46 53.81 -24.24
C ALA A 243 -130.11 53.55 -25.61
N ASP A 244 -129.68 52.50 -26.32
CA ASP A 244 -130.26 52.05 -27.59
C ASP A 244 -131.74 51.61 -27.35
N GLU A 245 -132.02 50.85 -26.29
CA GLU A 245 -133.37 50.47 -25.83
C GLU A 245 -134.22 51.71 -25.47
N ASP A 246 -133.67 52.67 -24.74
CA ASP A 246 -134.33 53.92 -24.39
C ASP A 246 -134.65 54.77 -25.63
N VAL A 247 -133.73 54.81 -26.60
CA VAL A 247 -133.93 55.46 -27.90
C VAL A 247 -135.03 54.75 -28.69
N GLU A 248 -135.03 53.41 -28.74
CA GLU A 248 -136.11 52.64 -29.37
C GLU A 248 -137.45 52.88 -28.69
N ALA A 249 -137.50 52.89 -27.36
CA ALA A 249 -138.70 53.20 -26.59
C ALA A 249 -139.18 54.64 -26.84
N ALA A 250 -138.27 55.60 -26.90
CA ALA A 250 -138.58 56.98 -27.28
C ALA A 250 -139.09 57.07 -28.72
N GLN A 251 -138.48 56.36 -29.67
CA GLN A 251 -138.97 56.27 -31.05
C GLN A 251 -140.34 55.60 -31.15
N GLN A 252 -140.61 54.55 -30.38
CA GLN A 252 -141.93 53.93 -30.31
C GLN A 252 -142.96 54.89 -29.72
N LYS A 253 -142.63 55.60 -28.64
CA LYS A 253 -143.48 56.68 -28.09
C LYS A 253 -143.70 57.79 -29.12
N LEU A 254 -142.69 58.14 -29.90
CA LEU A 254 -142.79 59.15 -30.95
C LEU A 254 -143.62 58.66 -32.14
N ARG A 255 -143.54 57.36 -32.48
CA ARG A 255 -144.44 56.71 -33.45
C ARG A 255 -145.88 56.67 -32.92
N GLN A 256 -146.09 56.31 -31.65
CA GLN A 256 -147.40 56.32 -30.99
C GLN A 256 -147.98 57.73 -30.90
N ALA A 257 -147.16 58.73 -30.57
CA ALA A 257 -147.52 60.14 -30.60
C ALA A 257 -147.82 60.58 -32.03
N SER A 258 -147.05 60.15 -33.04
CA SER A 258 -147.32 60.43 -34.45
C SER A 258 -148.60 59.76 -34.94
N THR A 259 -148.91 58.53 -34.53
CA THR A 259 -150.20 57.88 -34.84
C THR A 259 -151.34 58.52 -34.07
N ASN A 260 -151.12 58.98 -32.83
CA ASN A 260 -152.11 59.75 -32.08
C ASN A 260 -152.33 61.13 -32.72
N VAL A 261 -151.28 61.78 -33.23
CA VAL A 261 -151.38 63.03 -33.99
C VAL A 261 -152.08 62.77 -35.32
N LYS A 262 -151.79 61.69 -36.05
CA LYS A 262 -152.53 61.31 -37.27
C LYS A 262 -153.98 60.95 -36.96
N HIS A 263 -154.25 60.27 -35.85
CA HIS A 263 -155.60 59.92 -35.39
C HIS A 263 -156.38 61.17 -34.94
N TRP A 264 -155.74 62.07 -34.20
CA TRP A 264 -156.28 63.40 -33.87
C TRP A 264 -156.49 64.25 -35.11
N ASN A 265 -155.58 64.20 -36.09
CA ASN A 265 -155.69 64.94 -37.35
C ASN A 265 -156.84 64.39 -38.20
N VAL A 266 -157.05 63.07 -38.20
CA VAL A 266 -158.22 62.43 -38.82
C VAL A 266 -159.51 62.74 -38.05
N GLN A 267 -159.50 62.80 -36.72
CA GLN A 267 -160.65 63.23 -35.91
C GLN A 267 -160.98 64.71 -36.13
N MET A 268 -159.97 65.58 -36.19
CA MET A 268 -160.12 67.02 -36.43
C MET A 268 -160.60 67.34 -37.85
N ASN A 269 -160.09 66.63 -38.86
CA ASN A 269 -160.56 66.80 -40.25
C ASN A 269 -161.96 66.22 -40.50
N ARG A 270 -162.48 65.36 -39.61
CA ARG A 270 -163.87 64.88 -39.65
C ARG A 270 -164.85 65.75 -38.87
N LEU A 271 -164.35 66.71 -38.12
CA LEU A 271 -165.10 67.64 -37.27
C LEU A 271 -165.13 69.08 -37.81
N MET A 272 -164.65 69.33 -39.03
CA MET A 272 -164.69 70.67 -39.63
C MET A 272 -165.23 70.66 -41.06
N HIS A 273 -166.39 71.29 -41.25
CA HIS A 273 -166.84 71.99 -42.46
C HIS A 273 -167.69 73.22 -42.01
N PRO A 274 -167.68 74.34 -42.76
CA PRO A 274 -167.23 75.67 -42.29
C PRO A 274 -168.31 76.77 -42.31
N ILE A 275 -168.03 77.99 -41.77
CA ILE A 275 -168.37 79.36 -42.29
C ILE A 275 -167.94 80.51 -41.31
N GLU A 276 -167.51 81.63 -41.89
CA GLU A 276 -167.06 82.98 -41.38
C GLU A 276 -168.21 83.85 -40.75
N PRO A 277 -168.17 85.20 -40.49
CA PRO A 277 -167.10 86.24 -40.47
C PRO A 277 -167.20 87.35 -39.35
N GLY A 278 -166.18 88.24 -39.29
CA GLY A 278 -166.21 89.62 -38.74
C GLY A 278 -164.83 90.04 -38.18
N GLY A 279 -163.98 90.89 -38.79
CA GLY A 279 -164.21 92.15 -39.53
C GLY A 279 -164.37 93.30 -38.51
N GLU A 280 -163.38 94.16 -38.20
CA GLU A 280 -162.72 95.12 -39.10
C GLU A 280 -161.39 95.72 -38.57
N ARG A 281 -160.50 96.04 -39.54
CA ARG A 281 -159.63 97.24 -39.74
C ARG A 281 -158.69 97.79 -38.66
N GLY A 282 -157.43 97.99 -39.08
CA GLY A 282 -156.59 99.14 -38.66
C GLY A 282 -155.09 98.80 -38.53
N VAL A 283 -154.27 99.02 -39.56
CA VAL A 283 -153.21 100.07 -39.63
C VAL A 283 -152.11 99.96 -38.55
N ASP A 284 -150.89 99.54 -39.00
CA ASP A 284 -149.53 100.12 -38.78
C ASP A 284 -149.18 100.91 -37.50
N PRO A 285 -147.89 101.16 -37.19
CA PRO A 285 -146.72 100.28 -37.09
C PRO A 285 -145.94 100.53 -35.77
N GLY A 286 -144.82 99.83 -35.55
CA GLY A 286 -143.66 100.44 -34.91
C GLY A 286 -143.12 99.88 -33.59
N THR A 287 -141.79 99.87 -33.56
CA THR A 287 -140.93 100.34 -32.44
C THR A 287 -140.36 99.27 -31.49
N ILE A 288 -139.14 98.82 -31.85
CA ILE A 288 -137.94 98.59 -30.99
C ILE A 288 -137.96 99.55 -29.78
N PRO A 289 -137.47 99.27 -28.53
CA PRO A 289 -136.13 98.70 -28.29
C PRO A 289 -135.88 97.94 -26.97
N GLU A 290 -134.60 97.54 -26.86
CA GLU A 290 -133.83 96.87 -25.78
C GLU A 290 -133.96 95.34 -25.62
#